data_AF-A0A383A4H9-F1
#
_entry.id   AF-A0A383A4H9-F1
#
_cell.length_a   1.000
_cell.length_b   1.000
_cell.length_c   1.000
_cell.angle_alpha   90.00
_cell.angle_beta   90.00
_cell.angle_gamma   90.00
#
_symmetry.space_group_name_H-M   'P 1'
#
loop_
_entity.id
_entity.type
_entity.pdbx_description
1 polymer ?
#
loop_
_entity_poly.entity_id
_entity_poly.type
_entity_poly.pdbx_seq_one_letter_code
_entity_poly.pdbx_strand_id
1 'polypeptide(L)'
;MFLLIVGVFKKNSLNFIYNLTIISLLITLALTLNHPIDTHLTLFNESYKIDYLSTFMKILTLISGIFVMLTSSKYIQITKIIKIEYPVLLLSSILGMMVMI
;
A
#
# COMPACT_ATOMS: atom_id res chain seq x y z
N MET A 1 -8.78 1.02 7.55
CA MET A 1 -9.40 0.20 8.62
C MET A 1 -10.74 -0.44 8.23
N PHE A 2 -11.53 0.14 7.31
CA PHE A 2 -12.79 -0.48 6.86
C PHE A 2 -12.64 -1.93 6.36
N LEU A 3 -11.53 -2.26 5.68
CA LEU A 3 -11.21 -3.63 5.27
C LEU A 3 -11.17 -4.65 6.42
N LEU A 4 -10.75 -4.25 7.64
CA LEU A 4 -10.74 -5.14 8.81
C LEU A 4 -12.16 -5.47 9.24
N ILE A 5 -13.02 -4.45 9.33
CA ILE A 5 -14.42 -4.61 9.73
C ILE A 5 -15.11 -5.55 8.73
N VAL A 6 -14.98 -5.29 7.43
CA VAL A 6 -15.53 -6.16 6.37
C VAL A 6 -14.96 -7.57 6.44
N GLY A 7 -13.68 -7.71 6.79
CA GLY A 7 -13.02 -9.00 6.89
C GLY A 7 -13.47 -9.87 8.05
N VAL A 8 -13.72 -9.26 9.22
CA VAL A 8 -14.19 -9.96 10.43
C VAL A 8 -15.60 -10.52 10.23
N PHE A 9 -16.49 -9.82 9.52
CA PHE A 9 -17.88 -10.25 9.35
C PHE A 9 -18.09 -11.32 8.25
N LYS A 10 -17.10 -11.56 7.37
CA LYS A 10 -17.25 -12.45 6.23
C LYS A 10 -16.42 -13.73 6.40
N LYS A 11 -17.08 -14.91 6.37
CA LYS A 11 -16.43 -16.24 6.42
C LYS A 11 -15.53 -16.42 5.18
N ASN A 12 -14.30 -16.96 5.36
CA ASN A 12 -13.28 -17.15 4.31
C ASN A 12 -12.90 -15.88 3.52
N SER A 13 -12.91 -14.71 4.16
CA SER A 13 -12.62 -13.41 3.54
C SER A 13 -11.14 -13.16 3.22
N LEU A 14 -10.23 -14.04 3.61
CA LEU A 14 -8.77 -13.86 3.50
C LEU A 14 -8.30 -13.61 2.08
N ASN A 15 -8.57 -14.54 1.14
CA ASN A 15 -8.17 -14.37 -0.26
C ASN A 15 -8.84 -13.15 -0.90
N PHE A 16 -10.08 -12.86 -0.49
CA PHE A 16 -10.81 -11.69 -0.98
C PHE A 16 -10.12 -10.38 -0.56
N ILE A 17 -9.75 -10.27 0.72
CA ILE A 17 -9.06 -9.08 1.27
C ILE A 17 -7.67 -8.97 0.65
N TYR A 18 -6.95 -10.09 0.52
CA TYR A 18 -5.63 -10.12 -0.10
C TYR A 18 -5.65 -9.57 -1.53
N ASN A 19 -6.58 -10.07 -2.36
CA ASN A 19 -6.73 -9.58 -3.72
C ASN A 19 -7.13 -8.11 -3.74
N LEU A 20 -8.03 -7.67 -2.85
CA LEU A 20 -8.43 -6.28 -2.74
C LEU A 20 -7.24 -5.37 -2.37
N THR A 21 -6.35 -5.82 -1.48
CA THR A 21 -5.14 -5.07 -1.11
C THR A 21 -4.17 -4.90 -2.28
N ILE A 22 -3.92 -5.96 -3.06
CA ILE A 22 -3.08 -5.88 -4.27
C ILE A 22 -3.70 -4.93 -5.30
N ILE A 23 -5.01 -5.01 -5.53
CA ILE A 23 -5.72 -4.10 -6.43
C ILE A 23 -5.58 -2.65 -5.96
N SER A 24 -5.74 -2.40 -4.65
CA SER A 24 -5.58 -1.04 -4.12
C SER A 24 -4.16 -0.49 -4.31
N LEU A 25 -3.12 -1.32 -4.14
CA LEU A 25 -1.74 -0.93 -4.38
C LEU A 25 -1.47 -0.61 -5.86
N LEU A 26 -2.04 -1.40 -6.78
CA LEU A 26 -1.97 -1.15 -8.22
C LEU A 26 -2.65 0.16 -8.62
N ILE A 27 -3.84 0.44 -8.07
CA ILE A 27 -4.54 1.71 -8.31
C ILE A 27 -3.70 2.88 -7.80
N THR A 28 -3.13 2.79 -6.59
CA THR A 28 -2.27 3.85 -6.07
C THR A 28 -1.02 4.06 -6.91
N LEU A 29 -0.41 3.00 -7.43
CA LEU A 29 0.75 3.10 -8.32
C LEU A 29 0.38 3.83 -9.62
N ALA A 30 -0.72 3.45 -10.26
CA ALA A 30 -1.20 4.12 -11.46
C ALA A 30 -1.49 5.60 -11.23
N LEU A 31 -2.09 5.96 -10.08
CA LEU A 31 -2.33 7.35 -9.70
C LEU A 31 -1.03 8.14 -9.50
N THR A 32 -0.03 7.54 -8.84
CA THR A 32 1.26 8.21 -8.63
C THR A 32 2.04 8.44 -9.92
N LEU A 33 1.90 7.57 -10.91
CA LEU A 33 2.56 7.71 -12.23
C LEU A 33 1.89 8.77 -13.11
N ASN A 34 0.57 8.97 -12.97
CA ASN A 34 -0.16 9.97 -13.72
C ASN A 34 0.03 11.41 -13.20
N HIS A 35 0.71 11.61 -12.06
CA HIS A 35 0.97 12.94 -11.53
C HIS A 35 2.11 13.63 -12.29
N PRO A 36 1.98 14.91 -12.69
CA PRO A 36 3.06 15.63 -13.37
C PRO A 36 4.31 15.70 -12.49
N ILE A 37 5.43 15.29 -13.06
CA ILE A 37 6.71 15.09 -12.36
C ILE A 37 7.47 16.42 -12.13
N ASP A 38 7.15 17.45 -12.91
CA ASP A 38 7.94 18.68 -12.99
C ASP A 38 7.45 19.84 -12.11
N THR A 39 6.41 19.60 -11.30
CA THR A 39 5.89 20.65 -10.41
C THR A 39 6.49 20.53 -9.02
N HIS A 40 7.37 21.46 -8.65
CA HIS A 40 7.75 21.69 -7.25
C HIS A 40 6.53 22.17 -6.48
N LEU A 41 5.83 21.23 -5.83
CA LEU A 41 4.66 21.51 -5.02
C LEU A 41 5.06 21.46 -3.55
N THR A 42 4.95 22.60 -2.88
CA THR A 42 5.03 22.69 -1.42
C THR A 42 3.63 22.68 -0.85
N LEU A 43 3.38 21.76 0.07
CA LEU A 43 2.16 21.65 0.86
C LEU A 43 2.46 22.02 2.31
N PHE A 44 1.45 22.52 3.02
CA PHE A 44 1.54 22.90 4.45
C PHE A 44 2.63 23.94 4.78
N ASN A 45 2.56 25.15 4.19
CA ASN A 45 3.54 26.21 4.44
C ASN A 45 5.00 25.72 4.35
N GLU A 46 5.34 25.03 3.26
CA GLU A 46 6.69 24.50 2.98
C GLU A 46 7.16 23.34 3.87
N SER A 47 6.34 22.84 4.80
CA SER A 47 6.73 21.71 5.64
C SER A 47 6.75 20.37 4.89
N TYR A 48 6.04 20.26 3.76
CA TYR A 48 6.01 19.06 2.94
C TYR A 48 6.30 19.41 1.48
N LYS A 49 7.45 18.95 0.97
CA LYS A 49 7.93 19.28 -0.37
C LYS A 49 7.90 18.05 -1.27
N ILE A 50 7.14 18.14 -2.35
CA ILE A 50 7.08 17.09 -3.37
C ILE A 50 8.06 17.48 -4.48
N ASP A 51 9.23 16.84 -4.45
CA ASP A 51 10.27 16.95 -5.48
C ASP A 51 10.34 15.65 -6.30
N TYR A 52 11.03 15.70 -7.44
CA TYR A 52 11.30 14.54 -8.30
C TYR A 52 11.77 13.30 -7.53
N LEU A 53 12.70 13.49 -6.58
CA LEU A 53 13.22 12.40 -5.76
C LEU A 53 12.16 11.77 -4.84
N SER A 54 11.30 12.59 -4.22
CA SER A 54 10.21 12.11 -3.36
C SER A 54 9.23 11.27 -4.18
N THR A 55 8.84 11.74 -5.36
CA THR A 55 7.96 11.01 -6.28
C THR A 55 8.58 9.68 -6.73
N PHE A 56 9.87 9.67 -7.07
CA PHE A 56 10.58 8.44 -7.42
C PHE A 56 10.60 7.43 -6.26
N MET A 57 10.90 7.88 -5.04
CA MET A 57 10.91 7.01 -3.86
C MET A 57 9.52 6.45 -3.54
N LYS A 58 8.45 7.24 -3.71
CA LYS A 58 7.07 6.77 -3.57
C LYS A 58 6.74 5.65 -4.55
N ILE A 59 7.13 5.79 -5.82
CA ILE A 59 6.96 4.74 -6.84
C ILE A 59 7.72 3.46 -6.44
N LEU A 60 8.98 3.60 -6.00
CA LEU A 60 9.80 2.47 -5.56
C LEU A 60 9.14 1.71 -4.40
N THR A 61 8.65 2.44 -3.38
CA THR A 61 7.98 1.82 -2.23
C THR A 61 6.71 1.06 -2.63
N LEU A 62 5.89 1.60 -3.53
CA LEU A 62 4.69 0.90 -4.02
C LEU A 62 5.03 -0.39 -4.76
N ILE A 63 6.02 -0.36 -5.65
CA ILE A 63 6.49 -1.54 -6.38
C ILE A 63 6.99 -2.60 -5.39
N SER A 64 7.78 -2.19 -4.40
CA SER A 64 8.26 -3.11 -3.36
C SER A 64 7.11 -3.71 -2.53
N GLY A 65 6.09 -2.91 -2.19
CA GLY A 65 4.92 -3.36 -1.45
C GLY A 65 4.12 -4.42 -2.22
N ILE A 66 3.95 -4.23 -3.54
CA ILE A 66 3.30 -5.22 -4.41
C ILE A 66 4.12 -6.52 -4.43
N PHE A 67 5.44 -6.43 -4.56
CA PHE A 67 6.31 -7.60 -4.58
C PHE A 67 6.28 -8.38 -3.24
N VAL A 68 6.30 -7.68 -2.11
CA VAL A 68 6.15 -8.27 -0.78
C VAL A 68 4.80 -8.97 -0.64
N MET A 69 3.72 -8.38 -1.15
CA MET A 69 2.41 -9.02 -1.15
C MET A 69 2.35 -10.26 -2.05
N LEU A 70 3.02 -10.29 -3.19
CA LEU A 70 3.03 -11.51 -4.01
C LEU A 70 3.78 -12.65 -3.31
N THR A 71 4.93 -12.36 -2.72
CA THR A 71 5.80 -13.35 -2.08
C THR A 71 5.27 -13.85 -0.73
N SER A 72 4.72 -12.96 0.10
CA SER A 72 4.22 -13.31 1.44
C SER A 72 2.97 -14.21 1.41
N SER A 73 2.21 -14.22 0.32
CA SER A 73 0.98 -15.03 0.20
C SER A 73 1.23 -16.52 0.46
N LYS A 74 2.31 -17.04 -0.13
CA LYS A 74 2.73 -18.44 -0.02
C LYS A 74 3.33 -18.73 1.35
N TYR A 75 4.10 -17.79 1.90
CA TYR A 75 4.70 -17.90 3.23
C TYR A 75 3.65 -17.95 4.36
N ILE A 76 2.61 -17.11 4.28
CA ILE A 76 1.53 -17.04 5.27
C ILE A 76 0.70 -18.33 5.28
N GLN A 77 0.47 -18.95 4.12
CA GLN A 77 -0.21 -20.24 4.02
C GLN A 77 0.59 -21.38 4.67
N ILE A 78 1.91 -21.41 4.46
CA ILE A 78 2.80 -22.44 5.01
C ILE A 78 2.91 -22.33 6.54
N THR A 79 3.02 -21.11 7.05
CA THR A 79 3.21 -20.83 8.48
C THR A 79 1.91 -20.92 9.30
N LYS A 80 0.74 -21.09 8.65
CA LYS A 80 -0.60 -21.14 9.29
C LYS A 80 -0.95 -19.90 10.13
N ILE A 81 -0.23 -18.79 9.98
CA ILE A 81 -0.55 -17.49 10.62
C ILE A 81 -1.56 -16.75 9.74
N ILE A 82 -2.65 -17.42 9.40
CA ILE A 82 -3.64 -16.94 8.43
C ILE A 82 -4.53 -15.90 9.13
N LYS A 83 -3.99 -14.70 9.33
CA LYS A 83 -4.67 -13.56 9.93
C LYS A 83 -5.00 -12.53 8.86
N ILE A 84 -6.26 -12.12 8.84
CA ILE A 84 -6.79 -11.05 7.97
C ILE A 84 -6.09 -9.70 8.20
N GLU A 85 -5.46 -9.55 9.37
CA GLU A 85 -4.81 -8.32 9.79
C GLU A 85 -3.55 -7.99 8.96
N TYR A 86 -2.81 -9.00 8.49
CA TYR A 86 -1.51 -8.77 7.86
C TYR A 86 -1.58 -7.88 6.60
N PRO A 87 -2.44 -8.15 5.59
CA PRO A 87 -2.56 -7.27 4.43
C PRO A 87 -3.01 -5.84 4.80
N VAL A 88 -3.83 -5.69 5.84
CA VAL A 88 -4.33 -4.37 6.25
C VAL A 88 -3.26 -3.57 6.99
N LEU A 89 -2.48 -4.22 7.85
CA LEU A 89 -1.33 -3.60 8.51
C LEU A 89 -0.30 -3.13 7.46
N LEU A 90 -0.04 -3.94 6.45
CA LEU A 90 0.85 -3.59 5.34
C LEU A 90 0.33 -2.38 4.54
N LEU A 91 -0.97 -2.31 4.25
CA LEU A 91 -1.55 -1.10 3.64
C LEU A 91 -1.37 0.15 4.52
N SER A 92 -1.56 0.02 5.83
CA SER A 92 -1.41 1.14 6.76
C SER A 92 0.05 1.61 6.88
N SER A 93 1.03 0.70 6.81
CA SER A 93 2.43 1.06 6.86
C SER A 93 2.87 1.79 5.59
N ILE A 94 2.41 1.33 4.42
CA ILE A 94 2.70 1.99 3.14
C ILE A 94 2.09 3.41 3.10
N LEU A 95 0.89 3.60 3.66
CA LEU A 95 0.31 4.93 3.82
C LEU A 95 1.19 5.84 4.69
N GLY A 96 1.67 5.33 5.84
CA GLY A 96 2.58 6.08 6.71
C GLY A 96 3.89 6.43 6.02
N MET A 97 4.46 5.49 5.26
CA MET A 97 5.67 5.72 4.46
C MET A 97 5.48 6.78 3.39
N MET A 98 4.31 6.83 2.74
CA MET A 98 3.98 7.86 1.75
C MET A 98 3.97 9.27 2.31
N VAL A 99 3.58 9.44 3.59
CA VAL A 99 3.59 10.73 4.28
C VAL A 99 5.00 11.11 4.75
N MET A 100 5.85 10.12 5.04
CA MET A 100 7.23 10.35 5.47
C MET A 100 8.17 10.77 4.33
N ILE A 101 7.91 10.26 3.12
CA ILE A 101 8.68 10.54 1.88
C ILE A 101 8.12 11.78 1.18
#